data_AF-A0A4Q2XMM1-F1
#
_entry.id   AF-A0A4Q2XMM1-F1
#
_cell.length_a   1.000
_cell.length_b   1.000
_cell.length_c   1.000
_cell.angle_alpha   90.00
_cell.angle_beta   90.00
_cell.angle_gamma   90.00
#
_symmetry.space_group_name_H-M   'P 1'
#
loop_
_entity.id
_entity.type
_entity.pdbx_description
1 polymer ?
#
loop_
_entity_poly.entity_id
_entity_poly.type
_entity_poly.pdbx_seq_one_letter_code
_entity_poly.pdbx_strand_id
1 'polypeptide(L)'
;MGLDIHTCIECRHPEGGSGWRTWAMPFCLNRDRALFIRLGGPGGEDGAPPLIPPRGFPVDASPETVGEFFAEVGNWEEVELVCHQATRREADAWVAAGESYYRDESRRLVSGHGCLCPTWLTGDELELVIHPSDPDIHLLLTALRALESAGMQARIVMWFCY
;
A
#
# COMPACT_ATOMS: atom_id res chain seq x y z
N MET A 1 17.66 10.83 1.59
CA MET A 1 16.43 10.89 0.77
C MET A 1 15.33 10.23 1.58
N GLY A 2 14.17 10.88 1.70
CA GLY A 2 13.04 10.31 2.44
C GLY A 2 12.22 9.39 1.55
N LEU A 3 11.53 8.42 2.16
CA LEU A 3 10.53 7.57 1.50
C LEU A 3 9.16 8.14 1.81
N ASP A 4 8.35 8.38 0.79
CA ASP A 4 6.96 8.79 0.96
C ASP A 4 6.10 7.56 1.26
N ILE A 5 5.24 7.64 2.28
CA ILE A 5 4.39 6.54 2.73
C ILE A 5 2.99 6.76 2.18
N HIS A 6 2.63 6.03 1.14
CA HIS A 6 1.28 6.06 0.60
C HIS A 6 0.40 5.13 1.42
N THR A 7 -0.76 5.62 1.86
CA THR A 7 -1.68 4.84 2.68
C THR A 7 -3.11 5.01 2.21
N CYS A 8 -3.80 3.90 1.97
CA CYS A 8 -5.25 3.84 1.76
C CYS A 8 -5.93 3.22 2.97
N ILE A 9 -7.14 3.68 3.30
CA ILE A 9 -8.03 2.99 4.23
C ILE A 9 -9.08 2.25 3.41
N GLU A 10 -9.16 0.94 3.60
CA GLU A 10 -10.19 0.10 3.00
C GLU A 10 -11.18 -0.38 4.04
N CYS A 11 -12.45 -0.49 3.67
CA CYS A 11 -13.47 -1.12 4.50
C CYS A 11 -14.43 -2.00 3.70
N ARG A 12 -15.08 -2.93 4.40
CA ARG A 12 -16.20 -3.71 3.86
C ARG A 12 -17.20 -4.08 4.95
N HIS A 13 -18.46 -4.28 4.56
CA HIS A 13 -19.44 -4.89 5.46
C HIS A 13 -19.19 -6.40 5.55
N PRO A 14 -19.18 -6.99 6.77
CA PRO A 14 -18.97 -8.43 6.93
C PRO A 14 -20.12 -9.27 6.35
N GLU A 15 -21.34 -8.75 6.34
CA GLU A 15 -22.55 -9.46 5.89
C GLU A 15 -22.90 -9.20 4.42
N GLY A 16 -22.28 -8.21 3.78
CA GLY A 16 -22.52 -7.86 2.39
C GLY A 16 -21.38 -8.36 1.53
N GLY A 17 -21.64 -9.27 0.58
CA GLY A 17 -20.67 -9.80 -0.38
C GLY A 17 -20.03 -8.76 -1.33
N SER A 18 -20.10 -7.47 -1.02
CA SER A 18 -19.30 -6.43 -1.64
C SER A 18 -17.85 -6.59 -1.21
N GLY A 19 -16.94 -6.65 -2.18
CA GLY A 19 -15.50 -6.59 -1.91
C GLY A 19 -15.09 -5.33 -1.14
N TRP A 20 -13.81 -5.25 -0.81
CA TRP A 20 -13.23 -4.06 -0.17
C TRP A 20 -13.49 -2.81 -1.02
N ARG A 21 -13.78 -1.70 -0.33
CA ARG A 21 -13.89 -0.38 -0.93
C ARG A 21 -12.91 0.56 -0.25
N THR A 22 -12.31 1.46 -1.03
CA THR A 22 -11.52 2.55 -0.48
C THR A 22 -12.43 3.55 0.21
N TRP A 23 -12.23 3.73 1.52
CA TRP A 23 -12.90 4.75 2.31
C TRP A 23 -12.15 6.09 2.23
N ALA A 24 -10.82 6.04 2.22
CA ALA A 24 -9.96 7.21 2.02
C ALA A 24 -8.88 6.91 0.98
N MET A 25 -8.89 7.70 -0.09
CA MET A 25 -7.89 7.70 -1.18
C MET A 25 -6.52 8.16 -0.66
N PRO A 26 -5.42 7.78 -1.32
CA PRO A 26 -4.12 7.76 -0.67
C PRO A 26 -3.73 9.13 -0.16
N PHE A 27 -3.38 9.18 1.11
CA PHE A 27 -2.72 10.33 1.71
C PHE A 27 -1.32 9.91 2.12
N CYS A 28 -0.39 10.84 1.90
CA CYS A 28 0.99 10.64 2.30
C CYS A 28 1.10 10.94 3.78
N LEU A 29 1.47 9.94 4.58
CA LEU A 29 1.93 10.20 5.94
C LEU A 29 3.26 10.95 5.85
N ASN A 30 3.55 11.77 6.86
CA ASN A 30 4.85 12.42 6.95
C ASN A 30 5.97 11.36 6.87
N ARG A 31 7.09 11.74 6.27
CA ARG A 31 8.26 10.88 6.06
C ARG A 31 8.77 10.33 7.39
N ASP A 32 8.30 9.16 7.77
CA ASP A 32 8.65 8.48 9.00
C ASP A 32 9.41 7.18 8.67
N ARG A 33 10.74 7.31 8.63
CA ARG A 33 11.63 6.18 8.38
C ARG A 33 11.58 5.17 9.54
N ALA A 34 11.33 5.61 10.77
CA ALA A 34 11.23 4.70 11.92
C ALA A 34 9.97 3.84 11.77
N LEU A 35 8.85 4.43 11.34
CA LEU A 35 7.64 3.69 11.00
C LEU A 35 7.87 2.69 9.86
N PHE A 36 8.54 3.09 8.77
CA PHE A 36 8.91 2.17 7.68
C PHE A 36 9.69 0.96 8.21
N ILE A 37 10.71 1.21 9.02
CA ILE A 37 11.55 0.18 9.63
C ILE A 37 10.72 -0.74 10.54
N ARG A 38 9.79 -0.22 11.34
CA ARG A 38 8.90 -1.02 12.20
C ARG A 38 7.92 -1.90 11.39
N LEU A 39 7.48 -1.42 10.24
CA LEU A 39 6.37 -1.99 9.45
C LEU A 39 6.75 -2.87 8.27
N GLY A 40 8.01 -2.84 7.81
CA GLY A 40 8.38 -3.66 6.64
C GLY A 40 9.66 -3.28 5.92
N GLY A 41 10.42 -2.30 6.40
CA GLY A 41 11.71 -1.95 5.81
C GLY A 41 12.72 -3.10 5.93
N PRO A 42 13.44 -3.45 4.85
CA PRO A 42 14.55 -4.40 4.95
C PRO A 42 15.61 -3.85 5.90
N GLY A 43 15.82 -4.55 7.01
CA GLY A 43 16.77 -4.18 8.06
C GLY A 43 16.18 -3.18 9.06
N GLY A 44 15.50 -3.71 10.09
CA GLY A 44 15.13 -2.96 11.30
C GLY A 44 16.28 -2.09 11.83
N GLU A 45 15.99 -1.13 12.72
CA GLU A 45 17.05 -0.59 13.59
C GLU A 45 17.78 -1.78 14.22
N ASP A 46 19.09 -1.83 14.06
CA ASP A 46 19.96 -2.92 14.54
C ASP A 46 19.73 -4.32 13.94
N GLY A 47 19.07 -4.42 12.78
CA GLY A 47 18.80 -5.70 12.12
C GLY A 47 17.69 -6.52 12.78
N ALA A 48 16.90 -5.89 13.66
CA ALA A 48 15.71 -6.50 14.22
C ALA A 48 14.67 -6.82 13.11
N PRO A 49 13.94 -7.94 13.21
CA PRO A 49 12.83 -8.21 12.31
C PRO A 49 11.71 -7.18 12.51
N PRO A 50 10.91 -6.89 11.47
CA PRO A 50 9.75 -6.01 11.62
C PRO A 50 8.78 -6.59 12.65
N LEU A 51 8.11 -5.70 13.41
CA LEU A 51 7.11 -6.13 14.41
C LEU A 51 5.97 -6.90 13.76
N ILE A 52 5.60 -6.49 12.55
CA ILE A 52 4.60 -7.15 11.72
C ILE A 52 5.26 -7.43 10.37
N PRO A 53 5.48 -8.70 9.99
CA PRO A 53 6.07 -9.04 8.72
C PRO A 53 5.24 -8.50 7.54
N PRO A 54 5.88 -7.95 6.50
CA PRO A 54 5.16 -7.45 5.33
C PRO A 54 4.42 -8.59 4.63
N ARG A 55 3.12 -8.38 4.37
CA ARG A 55 2.24 -9.39 3.77
C ARG A 55 2.16 -9.31 2.24
N GLY A 56 2.83 -8.33 1.64
CA GLY A 56 2.63 -7.98 0.25
C GLY A 56 1.35 -7.17 0.04
N PHE A 57 1.10 -6.83 -1.23
CA PHE A 57 -0.13 -6.14 -1.60
C PHE A 57 -1.34 -7.08 -1.46
N PRO A 58 -2.46 -6.64 -0.86
CA PRO A 58 -3.61 -7.52 -0.66
C PRO A 58 -4.20 -8.01 -1.98
N VAL A 59 -4.38 -9.33 -2.10
CA VAL A 59 -4.97 -9.94 -3.31
C VAL A 59 -6.41 -9.49 -3.57
N ASP A 60 -7.12 -9.17 -2.49
CA ASP A 60 -8.52 -8.72 -2.46
C ASP A 60 -8.65 -7.20 -2.26
N ALA A 61 -7.58 -6.43 -2.50
CA ALA A 61 -7.64 -4.97 -2.45
C ALA A 61 -8.75 -4.43 -3.38
N SER A 62 -9.32 -3.31 -2.96
CA SER A 62 -10.30 -2.56 -3.73
C SER A 62 -9.75 -2.16 -5.11
N PRO A 63 -10.61 -2.06 -6.13
CA PRO A 63 -10.19 -1.58 -7.45
C PRO A 63 -9.47 -0.24 -7.41
N GLU A 64 -9.90 0.66 -6.53
CA GLU A 64 -9.31 1.98 -6.35
C GLU A 64 -7.88 1.87 -5.78
N THR A 65 -7.67 1.13 -4.69
CA THR A 65 -6.31 0.91 -4.14
C THR A 65 -5.40 0.17 -5.12
N VAL A 66 -5.96 -0.74 -5.92
CA VAL A 66 -5.22 -1.37 -7.04
C VAL A 66 -4.75 -0.32 -8.05
N GLY A 67 -5.63 0.60 -8.45
CA GLY A 67 -5.31 1.64 -9.43
C GLY A 67 -4.26 2.65 -8.95
N GLU A 68 -4.12 2.82 -7.63
CA GLU A 68 -3.09 3.69 -7.04
C GLU A 68 -1.72 3.02 -6.95
N PHE A 69 -1.66 1.70 -6.77
CA PHE A 69 -0.39 0.98 -6.62
C PHE A 69 0.12 0.35 -7.93
N PHE A 70 -0.78 -0.14 -8.79
CA PHE A 70 -0.42 -0.80 -10.04
C PHE A 70 -0.63 0.11 -11.24
N ALA A 71 0.32 0.09 -12.16
CA ALA A 71 0.15 0.63 -13.50
C ALA A 71 -0.45 -0.40 -14.45
N GLU A 72 -1.38 0.04 -15.30
CA GLU A 72 -1.86 -0.76 -16.41
C GLU A 72 -0.77 -0.93 -17.47
N VAL A 73 -0.66 -2.13 -18.04
CA VAL A 73 0.35 -2.47 -19.04
C VAL A 73 -0.29 -2.63 -20.41
N GLY A 74 0.01 -1.70 -21.30
CA GLY A 74 -0.57 -1.63 -22.64
C GLY A 74 0.46 -1.47 -23.75
N ASN A 75 -0.05 -1.52 -24.99
CA ASN A 75 0.71 -1.25 -26.21
C ASN A 75 0.38 0.16 -26.69
N TRP A 76 0.78 1.16 -25.92
CA TRP A 76 0.58 2.57 -26.25
C TRP A 76 1.85 3.13 -26.92
N GLU A 77 1.69 3.95 -27.96
CA GLU A 77 2.82 4.56 -28.67
C GLU A 77 3.43 5.71 -27.87
N GLU A 78 2.60 6.43 -27.12
CA GLU A 78 2.98 7.43 -26.12
C GLU A 78 2.04 7.30 -24.92
N VAL A 79 2.59 7.25 -23.72
CA VAL A 79 1.81 7.32 -22.48
C VAL A 79 1.57 8.80 -22.21
N GLU A 80 0.41 9.32 -22.62
CA GLU A 80 -0.05 10.60 -22.05
C GLU A 80 -0.16 10.41 -20.53
N LEU A 81 0.30 11.42 -19.78
CA LEU A 81 0.44 11.50 -18.31
C LEU A 81 -0.88 11.34 -17.52
N VAL A 82 -1.73 10.38 -17.90
CA VAL A 82 -2.82 9.88 -17.09
C VAL A 82 -2.19 8.86 -16.14
N CYS A 83 -2.26 9.15 -14.86
CA CYS A 83 -1.58 8.41 -13.80
C CYS A 83 -1.71 6.88 -13.95
N HIS A 84 -0.60 6.18 -13.74
CA HIS A 84 -0.47 4.72 -13.66
C HIS A 84 -0.66 3.93 -14.97
N GLN A 85 0.06 4.31 -16.02
CA GLN A 85 0.22 3.51 -17.24
C GLN A 85 1.70 3.23 -17.52
N ALA A 86 2.02 2.03 -18.00
CA ALA A 86 3.34 1.64 -18.48
C ALA A 86 3.24 0.88 -19.80
N THR A 87 4.10 1.21 -20.76
CA THR A 87 4.23 0.34 -21.94
C THR A 87 4.76 -1.03 -21.52
N ARG A 88 4.45 -2.08 -22.29
CA ARG A 88 5.01 -3.42 -22.04
C ARG A 88 6.54 -3.42 -21.95
N ARG A 89 7.20 -2.61 -22.77
CA ARG A 89 8.67 -2.47 -22.76
C ARG A 89 9.18 -1.88 -21.43
N GLU A 90 8.52 -0.84 -20.91
CA GLU A 90 8.89 -0.23 -19.62
C GLU A 90 8.62 -1.19 -18.47
N ALA A 91 7.43 -1.81 -18.44
CA ALA A 91 7.08 -2.78 -17.43
C ALA A 91 8.08 -3.95 -17.37
N ASP A 92 8.44 -4.53 -18.51
CA ASP A 92 9.44 -5.60 -18.59
C ASP A 92 10.84 -5.11 -18.13
N ALA A 93 11.21 -3.87 -18.42
CA ALA A 93 12.48 -3.29 -17.98
C ALA A 93 12.53 -3.09 -16.46
N TRP A 94 11.48 -2.55 -15.84
CA TRP A 94 11.40 -2.38 -14.38
C TRP A 94 11.44 -3.71 -13.65
N VAL A 95 10.73 -4.72 -14.16
CA VAL A 95 10.73 -6.07 -13.60
C VAL A 95 12.12 -6.73 -13.76
N ALA A 96 12.76 -6.57 -14.91
CA ALA A 96 14.12 -7.09 -15.13
C ALA A 96 15.18 -6.42 -14.24
N ALA A 97 14.98 -5.14 -13.89
CA ALA A 97 15.81 -4.40 -12.95
C ALA A 97 15.56 -4.80 -11.47
N GLY A 98 14.49 -5.55 -11.19
CA GLY A 98 14.10 -5.92 -9.83
C GLY A 98 13.39 -4.79 -9.06
N GLU A 99 12.91 -3.77 -9.75
CA GLU A 99 12.27 -2.58 -9.17
C GLU A 99 10.74 -2.72 -9.06
N SER A 100 10.17 -3.61 -9.88
CA SER A 100 8.73 -3.87 -9.93
C SER A 100 8.42 -5.36 -10.09
N TYR A 101 7.14 -5.71 -9.95
CA TYR A 101 6.63 -7.05 -10.23
C TYR A 101 5.27 -7.00 -10.94
N TYR A 102 5.01 -7.97 -11.80
CA TYR A 102 3.68 -8.17 -12.37
C TYR A 102 2.73 -8.72 -11.31
N ARG A 103 1.50 -8.20 -11.26
CA ARG A 103 0.49 -8.67 -10.30
C ARG A 103 0.19 -10.17 -10.45
N ASP A 104 0.10 -10.62 -11.69
CA ASP A 104 -0.26 -11.98 -12.06
C ASP A 104 0.28 -12.37 -13.45
N GLU A 105 0.05 -13.61 -13.84
CA GLU A 105 0.52 -14.18 -15.12
C GLU A 105 -0.05 -13.49 -16.36
N SER A 106 -1.18 -12.78 -16.25
CA SER A 106 -1.75 -12.04 -17.39
C SER A 106 -0.90 -10.84 -17.78
N ARG A 107 -0.01 -10.38 -16.89
CA ARG A 107 0.90 -9.23 -17.09
C ARG A 107 0.17 -8.00 -17.62
N ARG A 108 -1.04 -7.76 -17.12
CA ARG A 108 -1.86 -6.57 -17.40
C ARG A 108 -1.59 -5.43 -16.41
N LEU A 109 -1.07 -5.76 -15.23
CA LEU A 109 -0.77 -4.82 -14.16
C LEU A 109 0.66 -5.03 -13.66
N VAL A 110 1.42 -3.95 -13.51
CA VAL A 110 2.79 -3.94 -12.95
C VAL A 110 2.85 -2.98 -11.77
N SER A 111 3.55 -3.34 -10.68
CA SER A 111 3.69 -2.43 -9.54
C SER A 111 4.36 -1.12 -9.96
N GLY A 112 3.90 0.01 -9.41
CA GLY A 112 4.43 1.33 -9.72
C GLY A 112 5.95 1.40 -9.57
N HIS A 113 6.61 2.04 -10.54
CA HIS A 113 8.06 2.20 -10.53
C HIS A 113 8.51 2.97 -9.27
N GLY A 114 9.45 2.38 -8.53
CA GLY A 114 9.96 2.96 -7.28
C GLY A 114 9.06 2.77 -6.07
N CYS A 115 7.91 2.10 -6.20
CA CYS A 115 7.04 1.76 -5.08
C CYS A 115 7.36 0.35 -4.55
N LEU A 116 7.63 0.28 -3.25
CA LEU A 116 8.25 -0.84 -2.57
C LEU A 116 7.47 -1.27 -1.35
N CYS A 117 7.71 -2.53 -0.95
CA CYS A 117 7.25 -3.12 0.30
C CYS A 117 5.75 -2.87 0.58
N PRO A 118 4.83 -3.17 -0.36
CA PRO A 118 3.43 -3.05 -0.08
C PRO A 118 3.06 -4.01 1.06
N THR A 119 2.23 -3.52 1.98
CA THR A 119 1.69 -4.31 3.08
C THR A 119 0.33 -3.75 3.47
N TRP A 120 -0.31 -4.39 4.41
CA TRP A 120 -1.57 -3.92 5.00
C TRP A 120 -1.55 -4.22 6.49
N LEU A 121 -2.39 -3.53 7.28
CA LEU A 121 -2.54 -3.70 8.73
C LEU A 121 -4.01 -3.55 9.14
N THR A 122 -4.46 -4.31 10.14
CA THR A 122 -5.72 -4.06 10.86
C THR A 122 -5.56 -2.95 11.89
N GLY A 123 -6.66 -2.51 12.51
CA GLY A 123 -6.61 -1.56 13.63
C GLY A 123 -5.76 -2.08 14.80
N ASP A 124 -5.94 -3.35 15.17
CA ASP A 124 -5.18 -3.99 16.25
C ASP A 124 -3.67 -4.05 15.95
N GLU A 125 -3.32 -4.37 14.71
CA GLU A 125 -1.94 -4.42 14.26
C GLU A 125 -1.29 -3.03 14.21
N LEU A 126 -2.04 -2.00 13.77
CA LEU A 126 -1.58 -0.62 13.79
C LEU A 126 -1.34 -0.11 15.21
N GLU A 127 -2.15 -0.55 16.18
CA GLU A 127 -1.98 -0.19 17.59
C GLU A 127 -0.71 -0.78 18.21
N LEU A 128 -0.20 -1.90 17.69
CA LEU A 128 1.05 -2.50 18.17
C LEU A 128 2.30 -1.74 17.72
N VAL A 129 2.21 -0.97 16.64
CA VAL A 129 3.37 -0.36 15.97
C VAL A 129 3.42 1.16 16.13
N ILE A 130 2.36 1.76 16.68
CA ILE A 130 2.24 3.19 16.88
C ILE A 130 3.12 3.66 18.04
N HIS A 131 3.91 4.71 17.81
CA HIS A 131 4.55 5.42 18.91
C HIS A 131 3.62 6.52 19.41
N PRO A 132 3.54 6.77 20.73
CA PRO A 132 2.66 7.79 21.31
C PRO A 132 2.85 9.23 20.77
N SER A 133 3.95 9.49 20.07
CA SER A 133 4.27 10.80 19.50
C SER A 133 3.84 10.97 18.04
N ASP A 134 3.19 9.98 17.43
CA ASP A 134 2.95 9.95 15.98
C ASP A 134 1.48 10.33 15.68
N PRO A 135 1.13 11.64 15.61
CA PRO A 135 -0.26 12.08 15.51
C PRO A 135 -0.97 11.58 14.25
N ASP A 136 -0.26 11.46 13.13
CA ASP A 136 -0.83 10.98 11.86
C ASP A 136 -1.25 9.51 11.96
N ILE A 137 -0.48 8.69 12.69
CA ILE A 137 -0.80 7.28 12.92
C ILE A 137 -1.94 7.13 13.92
N HIS A 138 -2.02 8.03 14.90
CA HIS A 138 -3.17 8.08 15.81
C HIS A 138 -4.46 8.45 15.08
N LEU A 139 -4.39 9.35 14.10
CA LEU A 139 -5.52 9.70 13.25
C LEU A 139 -5.97 8.49 12.41
N LEU A 140 -5.03 7.76 11.82
CA LEU A 140 -5.30 6.51 11.11
C LEU A 140 -6.01 5.48 11.98
N LEU A 141 -5.46 5.21 13.16
CA LEU A 141 -6.03 4.26 14.10
C LEU A 141 -7.45 4.68 14.50
N THR A 142 -7.65 5.97 14.78
CA THR A 142 -8.98 6.52 15.11
C THR A 142 -9.98 6.30 13.98
N ALA A 143 -9.59 6.53 12.72
CA ALA A 143 -10.44 6.28 11.56
C ALA A 143 -10.80 4.79 11.42
N LEU A 144 -9.84 3.89 11.59
CA LEU A 144 -10.10 2.44 11.59
C LEU A 144 -11.09 2.04 12.70
N ARG A 145 -10.85 2.50 13.93
CA ARG A 145 -11.74 2.20 15.06
C ARG A 145 -13.16 2.75 14.87
N ALA A 146 -13.31 3.88 14.20
CA ALA A 146 -14.62 4.44 13.88
C ALA A 146 -15.40 3.54 12.90
N LEU A 147 -14.73 3.01 11.87
CA LEU A 147 -15.31 2.07 10.90
C LEU A 147 -15.68 0.75 11.57
N GLU A 148 -14.78 0.20 12.39
CA GLU A 148 -15.01 -1.02 13.17
C GLU A 148 -16.18 -0.87 14.14
N SER A 149 -16.29 0.27 14.83
CA SER A 149 -17.43 0.57 15.72
C SER A 149 -18.76 0.68 14.97
N ALA A 150 -18.73 0.99 13.68
CA ALA A 150 -19.90 0.97 12.80
C ALA A 150 -20.22 -0.45 12.26
N GLY A 151 -19.51 -1.48 12.74
CA GLY A 151 -19.71 -2.87 12.32
C GLY A 151 -19.06 -3.22 10.98
N MET A 152 -18.12 -2.41 10.49
CA MET A 152 -17.35 -2.72 9.29
C MET A 152 -16.05 -3.47 9.63
N GLN A 153 -15.54 -4.22 8.66
CA GLN A 153 -14.14 -4.63 8.67
C GLN A 153 -13.32 -3.52 8.02
N ALA A 154 -12.21 -3.14 8.64
CA ALA A 154 -11.33 -2.09 8.14
C ALA A 154 -9.87 -2.54 8.14
N ARG A 155 -9.09 -2.04 7.19
CA ARG A 155 -7.64 -2.19 7.14
C ARG A 155 -7.01 -0.97 6.50
N ILE A 156 -5.74 -0.74 6.80
CA ILE A 156 -4.91 0.14 5.97
C ILE A 156 -4.11 -0.71 4.98
N VAL A 157 -3.94 -0.19 3.77
CA VAL A 157 -3.01 -0.71 2.76
C VAL A 157 -1.97 0.38 2.54
N MET A 158 -0.69 0.03 2.59
CA MET A 158 0.39 1.00 2.49
C MET A 158 1.54 0.49 1.65
N TRP A 159 2.29 1.42 1.09
CA TRP A 159 3.52 1.16 0.35
C TRP A 159 4.43 2.40 0.39
N PHE A 160 5.69 2.22 0.00
CA PHE A 160 6.72 3.24 0.13
C PHE A 160 7.26 3.60 -1.24
N CYS A 161 7.31 4.88 -1.61
CA CYS A 161 7.88 5.29 -2.90
C CYS A 161 9.07 6.25 -2.70
N TYR A 162 10.06 6.17 -3.60
CA TYR A 162 11.27 7.02 -3.61
C TYR A 162 11.08 8.34 -4.36
#